data_AF-A0A3B0AZU9-F1
#
_entry.id   AF-A0A3B0AZU9-F1
#
_cell.length_a   1.000
_cell.length_b   1.000
_cell.length_c   1.000
_cell.angle_alpha   90.00
_cell.angle_beta   90.00
_cell.angle_gamma   90.00
#
_symmetry.space_group_name_H-M   'P 1'
#
loop_
_entity.id
_entity.type
_entity.pdbx_description
1 polymer ?
#
loop_
_entity_poly.entity_id
_entity_poly.type
_entity_poly.pdbx_seq_one_letter_code
_entity_poly.pdbx_strand_id
1 'polypeptide(L)'
;MAARGTLLAAAAAGALALGAASPAAAAQGQDEQQKQQKTRIEIREALPSEIPQDAALSAQAAGCRVGEQVSDRFSSCAEKYLIVSIVEIPSGKVIGTALFDAKNKTRLNYKSATWEQEAVLKMVRSFGVAKFGTMASAEVDCKASQGNGCTSAPGVIGPKVFWGIWGATTNTYTFKVTSPGDALVGHAPQTKVTVSHPSSPEKAHFTLGNIAPVRCDSAKNIGNIGRGCVHPLVKPVYRLSKGDKAVKGVAEHIEDAQHKLKKPWGAVNKGYPLHRLPNGDLSRANRDTACTTAVKNRYKPKSCDEYPFAGSYEGAAVNPDYSTAPVPLSENRTEGGFKYRGKFIMQNRVLDYDEFWVEITK
;
A
#
# COMPACT_ATOMS: atom_id res chain seq x y z
N MET A 1 25.33 -68.47 30.02
CA MET A 1 24.43 -68.97 31.07
C MET A 1 23.02 -68.72 30.57
N ALA A 2 22.33 -69.72 29.99
CA ALA A 2 21.49 -70.71 30.70
C ALA A 2 20.32 -69.99 31.44
N ALA A 3 19.03 -70.32 31.31
CA ALA A 3 18.34 -71.39 30.61
C ALA A 3 16.83 -71.08 30.53
N ARG A 4 16.20 -71.58 29.46
CA ARG A 4 14.92 -72.35 29.38
C ARG A 4 13.76 -72.07 30.36
N GLY A 5 12.56 -72.00 29.79
CA GLY A 5 11.29 -72.30 30.45
C GLY A 5 10.14 -72.41 29.44
N THR A 6 9.97 -73.58 28.86
CA THR A 6 8.89 -73.96 27.93
C THR A 6 7.65 -74.41 28.72
N LEU A 7 6.43 -74.07 28.27
CA LEU A 7 5.24 -74.87 28.55
C LEU A 7 4.25 -74.83 27.39
N LEU A 8 3.69 -76.01 27.15
CA LEU A 8 2.93 -76.48 25.99
C LEU A 8 1.41 -76.42 26.22
N ALA A 9 0.70 -76.62 25.09
CA ALA A 9 -0.69 -77.11 24.93
C ALA A 9 -1.79 -76.02 24.95
N ALA A 10 -2.86 -76.08 24.15
CA ALA A 10 -3.40 -77.14 23.30
C ALA A 10 -4.16 -76.54 22.10
N ALA A 11 -4.22 -77.30 21.00
CA ALA A 11 -5.05 -77.02 19.84
C ALA A 11 -6.51 -77.41 20.10
N ALA A 12 -7.45 -76.60 19.63
CA ALA A 12 -8.83 -77.00 19.39
C ALA A 12 -9.25 -76.51 18.00
N ALA A 13 -9.42 -77.47 17.10
CA ALA A 13 -9.96 -77.27 15.76
C ALA A 13 -11.48 -77.09 15.85
N GLY A 14 -11.97 -75.95 15.37
CA GLY A 14 -13.39 -75.69 15.16
C GLY A 14 -13.62 -75.37 13.69
N ALA A 15 -14.06 -76.36 12.92
CA ALA A 15 -14.51 -76.20 11.55
C ALA A 15 -15.82 -75.39 11.53
N LEU A 16 -15.79 -74.18 10.96
CA LEU A 16 -17.00 -73.47 10.56
C LEU A 16 -17.17 -73.56 9.04
N ALA A 17 -18.35 -74.01 8.66
CA ALA A 17 -18.78 -74.25 7.30
C ALA A 17 -18.71 -72.99 6.43
N LEU A 18 -18.04 -73.12 5.28
CA LEU A 18 -18.11 -72.20 4.16
C LEU A 18 -19.49 -72.35 3.50
N GLY A 19 -20.42 -71.47 3.85
CA GLY A 19 -21.61 -71.20 3.05
C GLY A 19 -21.22 -70.42 1.80
N ALA A 20 -21.27 -71.06 0.64
CA ALA A 20 -21.11 -70.40 -0.65
C ALA A 20 -22.29 -69.46 -0.91
N ALA A 21 -22.10 -68.17 -0.67
CA ALA A 21 -22.97 -67.12 -1.19
C ALA A 21 -22.51 -66.75 -2.60
N SER A 22 -23.43 -66.84 -3.57
CA SER A 22 -23.23 -66.51 -4.98
C SER A 22 -22.63 -65.11 -5.19
N PRO A 23 -21.66 -64.92 -6.11
CA PRO A 23 -21.12 -63.61 -6.44
C PRO A 23 -21.99 -62.98 -7.53
N ALA A 24 -23.16 -62.44 -7.17
CA ALA A 24 -24.03 -61.80 -8.17
C ALA A 24 -24.73 -60.51 -7.73
N ALA A 25 -24.46 -59.98 -6.52
CA ALA A 25 -25.20 -58.81 -6.02
C ALA A 25 -24.34 -57.76 -5.29
N ALA A 26 -23.03 -57.70 -5.55
CA ALA A 26 -22.13 -56.73 -4.90
C ALA A 26 -21.52 -55.68 -5.86
N ALA A 27 -21.97 -55.61 -7.11
CA ALA A 27 -21.42 -54.70 -8.13
C ALA A 27 -22.28 -53.47 -8.44
N GLN A 28 -23.30 -53.15 -7.64
CA GLN A 28 -24.19 -51.99 -7.88
C GLN A 28 -24.17 -50.91 -6.78
N GLY A 29 -23.29 -51.02 -5.78
CA GLY A 29 -23.24 -50.07 -4.65
C GLY A 29 -22.00 -49.16 -4.59
N GLN A 30 -21.02 -49.32 -5.48
CA GLN A 30 -19.75 -48.58 -5.42
C GLN A 30 -19.59 -47.49 -6.51
N ASP A 31 -20.50 -47.41 -7.48
CA ASP A 31 -20.46 -46.40 -8.54
C ASP A 31 -21.10 -45.05 -8.12
N GLU A 32 -21.95 -45.03 -7.09
CA GLU A 32 -22.59 -43.78 -6.61
C GLU A 32 -21.71 -42.96 -5.67
N GLN A 33 -20.67 -43.54 -5.07
CA GLN A 33 -19.75 -42.81 -4.17
C GLN A 33 -18.54 -42.21 -4.90
N GLN A 34 -18.31 -42.53 -6.18
CA GLN A 34 -17.23 -41.95 -7.00
C GLN A 34 -17.67 -40.81 -7.93
N LYS A 35 -18.94 -40.39 -7.88
CA LYS A 35 -19.39 -39.16 -8.55
C LYS A 35 -19.23 -37.94 -7.65
N GLN A 36 -18.09 -37.80 -6.96
CA GLN A 36 -17.66 -36.50 -6.48
C GLN A 36 -17.41 -35.65 -7.72
N GLN A 37 -18.41 -34.88 -8.14
CA GLN A 37 -18.24 -33.75 -9.05
C GLN A 37 -17.07 -32.93 -8.53
N LYS A 38 -15.91 -33.12 -9.15
CA LYS A 38 -14.71 -32.37 -8.78
C LYS A 38 -14.93 -30.97 -9.35
N THR A 39 -15.19 -29.99 -8.50
CA THR A 39 -15.24 -28.59 -8.95
C THR A 39 -13.92 -27.91 -8.65
N ARG A 40 -13.62 -26.84 -9.40
CA ARG A 40 -12.50 -25.94 -9.11
C ARG A 40 -12.98 -24.50 -9.04
N ILE A 41 -12.14 -23.63 -8.47
CA ILE A 41 -12.39 -22.20 -8.41
C ILE A 41 -11.44 -21.50 -9.40
N GLU A 42 -12.00 -20.67 -10.27
CA GLU A 42 -11.26 -19.81 -11.18
C GLU A 42 -11.47 -18.35 -10.80
N ILE A 43 -10.42 -17.53 -10.95
CA ILE A 43 -10.47 -16.10 -10.65
C ILE A 43 -9.87 -15.34 -11.82
N ARG A 44 -10.53 -14.26 -12.23
CA ARG A 44 -9.99 -13.29 -13.17
C ARG A 44 -10.46 -11.88 -12.82
N GLU A 45 -9.75 -10.89 -13.36
CA GLU A 45 -10.23 -9.51 -13.31
C GLU A 45 -11.45 -9.33 -14.22
N ALA A 46 -12.42 -8.55 -13.77
CA ALA A 46 -13.62 -8.23 -14.54
C ALA A 46 -13.28 -7.21 -15.62
N LEU A 47 -13.80 -7.41 -16.83
CA LEU A 47 -13.74 -6.40 -17.87
C LEU A 47 -14.70 -5.24 -17.53
N PRO A 48 -14.45 -4.02 -18.03
CA PRO A 48 -15.33 -2.87 -17.78
C PRO A 48 -16.80 -3.12 -18.13
N SER A 49 -17.08 -3.91 -19.17
CA SER A 49 -18.44 -4.28 -19.60
C SER A 49 -19.16 -5.24 -18.66
N GLU A 50 -18.45 -5.88 -17.73
CA GLU A 50 -18.99 -6.86 -16.78
C GLU A 50 -19.29 -6.24 -15.41
N ILE A 51 -18.86 -4.99 -15.20
CA ILE A 51 -19.09 -4.24 -13.97
C ILE A 51 -20.49 -3.60 -14.06
N PRO A 52 -21.40 -3.88 -13.11
CA PRO A 52 -22.71 -3.25 -13.08
C PRO A 52 -22.59 -1.71 -13.06
N GLN A 53 -23.40 -1.01 -13.85
CA GLN A 53 -23.33 0.46 -13.96
C GLN A 53 -23.60 1.17 -12.62
N ASP A 54 -24.47 0.59 -11.78
CA ASP A 54 -24.74 1.03 -10.40
C ASP A 54 -23.57 0.74 -9.44
N ALA A 55 -22.81 -0.33 -9.69
CA ALA A 55 -21.55 -0.58 -8.98
C ALA A 55 -20.44 0.37 -9.45
N ALA A 56 -20.39 0.72 -10.74
CA ALA A 56 -19.44 1.68 -11.30
C ALA A 56 -19.64 3.11 -10.77
N LEU A 57 -20.88 3.47 -10.42
CA LEU A 57 -21.23 4.77 -9.80
C LEU A 57 -20.98 4.83 -8.29
N SER A 58 -20.66 3.71 -7.63
CA SER A 58 -20.44 3.62 -6.17
C SER A 58 -18.99 3.88 -5.73
N ALA A 59 -18.04 4.13 -6.64
CA ALA A 59 -16.61 4.16 -6.29
C ALA A 59 -16.02 5.56 -5.99
N GLN A 60 -16.73 6.67 -6.28
CA GLN A 60 -16.15 8.01 -6.17
C GLN A 60 -16.07 8.59 -4.74
N ALA A 61 -16.72 7.99 -3.76
CA ALA A 61 -16.83 8.57 -2.42
C ALA A 61 -15.74 8.13 -1.41
N ALA A 62 -14.72 7.36 -1.82
CA ALA A 62 -13.71 6.87 -0.89
C ALA A 62 -12.29 6.80 -1.47
N GLY A 63 -11.80 7.85 -2.15
CA GLY A 63 -10.36 8.07 -2.46
C GLY A 63 -9.66 7.05 -3.39
N CYS A 64 -10.25 5.88 -3.60
CA CYS A 64 -9.83 4.83 -4.52
C CYS A 64 -10.48 5.07 -5.88
N ARG A 65 -9.81 4.64 -6.95
CA ARG A 65 -10.34 4.69 -8.30
C ARG A 65 -10.15 3.31 -8.93
N VAL A 66 -11.20 2.80 -9.58
CA VAL A 66 -11.17 1.48 -10.20
C VAL A 66 -10.09 1.46 -11.28
N GLY A 67 -9.17 0.50 -11.22
CA GLY A 67 -8.08 0.36 -12.19
C GLY A 67 -6.93 1.36 -12.02
N GLU A 68 -7.01 2.30 -11.08
CA GLU A 68 -5.96 3.27 -10.78
C GLU A 68 -5.43 3.08 -9.36
N GLN A 69 -4.11 3.21 -9.21
CA GLN A 69 -3.50 3.37 -7.90
C GLN A 69 -3.49 4.86 -7.56
N VAL A 70 -4.20 5.26 -6.51
CA VAL A 70 -4.19 6.63 -5.98
C VAL A 70 -3.32 6.64 -4.73
N SER A 71 -2.40 7.60 -4.59
CA SER A 71 -1.52 7.66 -3.42
C SER A 71 -1.17 9.09 -3.04
N ASP A 72 -1.09 9.33 -1.74
CA ASP A 72 -0.43 10.48 -1.14
C ASP A 72 0.80 10.00 -0.35
N ARG A 73 1.48 10.91 0.39
CA ARG A 73 2.72 10.57 1.11
C ARG A 73 2.52 9.49 2.18
N PHE A 74 1.29 9.31 2.68
CA PHE A 74 0.93 8.43 3.80
C PHE A 74 -0.20 7.45 3.50
N SER A 75 -0.86 7.56 2.37
CA SER A 75 -1.96 6.68 1.99
C SER A 75 -1.77 6.15 0.58
N SER A 76 -2.17 4.91 0.35
CA SER A 76 -2.28 4.34 -0.99
C SER A 76 -3.57 3.54 -1.09
N CYS A 77 -4.24 3.61 -2.24
CA CYS A 77 -5.38 2.75 -2.55
C CYS A 77 -5.32 2.24 -3.99
N ALA A 78 -5.62 0.96 -4.16
CA ALA A 78 -5.91 0.34 -5.45
C ALA A 78 -7.26 -0.40 -5.36
N GLU A 79 -8.08 -0.30 -6.40
CA GLU A 79 -9.40 -0.94 -6.48
C GLU A 79 -9.55 -1.69 -7.81
N LYS A 80 -10.10 -2.90 -7.75
CA LYS A 80 -10.41 -3.71 -8.93
C LYS A 80 -11.62 -4.60 -8.70
N TYR A 81 -12.24 -5.03 -9.79
CA TYR A 81 -13.31 -6.01 -9.76
C TYR A 81 -12.80 -7.39 -10.15
N LEU A 82 -13.27 -8.41 -9.45
CA LEU A 82 -12.86 -9.81 -9.64
C LEU A 82 -14.07 -10.70 -9.85
N ILE A 83 -13.98 -11.55 -10.86
CA ILE A 83 -14.96 -12.60 -11.11
C ILE A 83 -14.38 -13.91 -10.58
N VAL A 84 -15.09 -14.50 -9.62
CA VAL A 84 -14.82 -15.83 -9.08
C VAL A 84 -15.85 -16.78 -9.68
N SER A 85 -15.39 -17.82 -10.37
CA SER A 85 -16.23 -18.84 -10.99
C SER A 85 -15.99 -20.21 -10.35
N ILE A 86 -17.07 -20.95 -10.11
CA ILE A 86 -17.04 -22.33 -9.64
C ILE A 86 -17.36 -23.22 -10.84
N VAL A 87 -16.38 -24.03 -11.25
CA VAL A 87 -16.40 -24.77 -12.51
C VAL A 87 -16.41 -26.26 -12.24
N GLU A 88 -17.34 -26.97 -12.84
CA GLU A 88 -17.44 -28.43 -12.79
C GLU A 88 -16.38 -29.09 -13.70
N ILE A 89 -15.72 -30.13 -13.20
CA ILE A 89 -14.75 -30.95 -13.95
C ILE A 89 -15.39 -32.32 -14.23
N PRO A 90 -15.23 -32.89 -15.45
CA PRO A 90 -14.49 -32.33 -16.60
C PRO A 90 -15.32 -31.44 -17.53
N SER A 91 -16.62 -31.24 -17.25
CA SER A 91 -17.55 -30.58 -18.18
C SER A 91 -17.14 -29.14 -18.54
N GLY A 92 -16.38 -28.46 -17.68
CA GLY A 92 -16.04 -27.04 -17.83
C GLY A 92 -17.24 -26.12 -17.55
N LYS A 93 -18.36 -26.67 -17.08
CA LYS A 93 -19.58 -25.91 -16.84
C LYS A 93 -19.42 -25.02 -15.61
N VAL A 94 -19.64 -23.72 -15.77
CA VAL A 94 -19.73 -22.78 -14.66
C VAL A 94 -21.06 -22.99 -13.92
N ILE A 95 -21.00 -23.42 -12.66
CA ILE A 95 -22.17 -23.69 -11.81
C ILE A 95 -22.42 -22.60 -10.77
N GLY A 96 -21.52 -21.63 -10.65
CA GLY A 96 -21.68 -20.45 -9.82
C GLY A 96 -20.66 -19.37 -10.16
N THR A 97 -21.06 -18.11 -9.98
CA THR A 97 -20.19 -16.95 -10.23
C THR A 97 -20.43 -15.91 -9.15
N ALA A 98 -19.37 -15.27 -8.65
CA ALA A 98 -19.44 -14.12 -7.77
C ALA A 98 -18.56 -12.99 -8.31
N LEU A 99 -19.10 -11.78 -8.34
CA LEU A 99 -18.37 -10.55 -8.65
C LEU A 99 -18.00 -9.87 -7.33
N PHE A 100 -16.73 -9.57 -7.14
CA PHE A 100 -16.19 -8.87 -5.99
C PHE A 100 -15.69 -7.49 -6.39
N ASP A 101 -16.03 -6.46 -5.61
CA ASP A 101 -15.28 -5.21 -5.50
C ASP A 101 -14.17 -5.43 -4.46
N ALA A 102 -12.92 -5.33 -4.91
CA ALA A 102 -11.74 -5.65 -4.14
C ALA A 102 -10.83 -4.42 -4.03
N LYS A 103 -10.62 -3.92 -2.81
CA LYS A 103 -9.76 -2.76 -2.51
C LYS A 103 -8.56 -3.17 -1.69
N ASN A 104 -7.41 -2.58 -2.00
CA ASN A 104 -6.18 -2.66 -1.22
C ASN A 104 -5.85 -1.26 -0.73
N LYS A 105 -5.72 -1.08 0.58
CA LYS A 105 -5.41 0.22 1.18
C LYS A 105 -4.17 0.12 2.05
N THR A 106 -3.41 1.21 2.10
CA THR A 106 -2.27 1.36 2.98
C THR A 106 -2.38 2.69 3.70
N ARG A 107 -2.11 2.69 5.01
CA ARG A 107 -2.02 3.90 5.84
C ARG A 107 -0.72 3.87 6.63
N LEU A 108 0.20 4.74 6.25
CA LEU A 108 1.50 4.91 6.86
C LEU A 108 1.46 5.97 7.97
N ASN A 109 2.52 6.00 8.77
CA ASN A 109 2.66 6.94 9.86
C ASN A 109 4.10 7.47 9.89
N TYR A 110 4.27 8.78 9.79
CA TYR A 110 5.58 9.41 9.83
C TYR A 110 6.30 9.28 11.19
N LYS A 111 5.63 8.78 12.23
CA LYS A 111 6.15 8.54 13.58
C LYS A 111 6.14 7.05 13.98
N SER A 112 5.82 6.13 13.07
CA SER A 112 5.86 4.70 13.36
C SER A 112 6.46 3.89 12.21
N ALA A 113 7.28 2.87 12.53
CA ALA A 113 7.69 1.84 11.58
C ALA A 113 6.60 0.78 11.34
N THR A 114 5.49 0.89 12.04
CA THR A 114 4.30 0.05 11.86
C THR A 114 3.23 0.84 11.13
N TRP A 115 2.64 0.22 10.11
CA TRP A 115 1.56 0.77 9.31
C TRP A 115 0.40 -0.20 9.17
N GLU A 116 -0.72 0.29 8.66
CA GLU A 116 -1.91 -0.52 8.39
C GLU A 116 -2.00 -0.84 6.90
N GLN A 117 -2.23 -2.12 6.61
CA GLN A 117 -2.62 -2.61 5.30
C GLN A 117 -4.05 -3.15 5.40
N GLU A 118 -4.92 -2.81 4.46
CA GLU A 118 -6.30 -3.31 4.45
C GLU A 118 -6.63 -3.98 3.12
N ALA A 119 -7.20 -5.19 3.18
CA ALA A 119 -7.96 -5.77 2.07
C ALA A 119 -9.44 -5.56 2.35
N VAL A 120 -10.19 -5.01 1.40
CA VAL A 120 -11.65 -4.92 1.46
C VAL A 120 -12.22 -5.74 0.33
N LEU A 121 -13.06 -6.72 0.65
CA LEU A 121 -13.74 -7.57 -0.31
C LEU A 121 -15.24 -7.44 -0.13
N LYS A 122 -15.91 -6.88 -1.13
CA LYS A 122 -17.36 -6.74 -1.17
C LYS A 122 -17.91 -7.60 -2.30
N MET A 123 -18.75 -8.58 -1.99
CA MET A 123 -19.44 -9.35 -3.03
C MET A 123 -20.60 -8.53 -3.57
N VAL A 124 -20.46 -7.97 -4.77
CA VAL A 124 -21.47 -7.07 -5.35
C VAL A 124 -22.61 -7.84 -6.02
N ARG A 125 -22.32 -9.02 -6.58
CA ARG A 125 -23.30 -9.87 -7.27
C ARG A 125 -22.87 -11.32 -7.20
N SER A 126 -23.83 -12.25 -7.15
CA SER A 126 -23.53 -13.68 -7.30
C SER A 126 -24.67 -14.51 -7.87
N PHE A 127 -24.34 -15.70 -8.37
CA PHE A 127 -25.22 -16.62 -9.06
C PHE A 127 -24.90 -18.08 -8.73
N GLY A 128 -25.89 -18.94 -8.94
CA GLY A 128 -25.75 -20.39 -8.77
C GLY A 128 -25.25 -20.75 -7.37
N VAL A 129 -24.35 -21.73 -7.30
CA VAL A 129 -23.81 -22.19 -6.01
C VAL A 129 -23.01 -21.12 -5.27
N ALA A 130 -22.41 -20.16 -5.99
CA ALA A 130 -21.59 -19.09 -5.40
C ALA A 130 -22.37 -18.12 -4.51
N LYS A 131 -23.72 -18.14 -4.57
CA LYS A 131 -24.58 -17.33 -3.70
C LYS A 131 -24.29 -17.61 -2.24
N PHE A 132 -24.02 -18.86 -1.87
CA PHE A 132 -23.81 -19.31 -0.49
C PHE A 132 -22.44 -19.96 -0.35
N GLY A 133 -21.81 -19.87 0.83
CA GLY A 133 -20.62 -20.68 1.14
C GLY A 133 -19.29 -20.18 0.57
N THR A 134 -19.26 -19.21 -0.35
CA THR A 134 -18.00 -18.59 -0.78
C THR A 134 -17.30 -17.92 0.40
N MET A 135 -16.04 -18.27 0.64
CA MET A 135 -15.22 -17.74 1.73
C MET A 135 -13.99 -17.06 1.14
N ALA A 136 -13.54 -15.99 1.79
CA ALA A 136 -12.27 -15.34 1.48
C ALA A 136 -11.42 -15.22 2.76
N SER A 137 -10.12 -15.23 2.57
CA SER A 137 -9.13 -14.90 3.59
C SER A 137 -8.04 -14.05 2.93
N ALA A 138 -7.40 -13.19 3.71
CA ALA A 138 -6.33 -12.34 3.20
C ALA A 138 -5.10 -12.45 4.09
N GLU A 139 -3.93 -12.31 3.47
CA GLU A 139 -2.64 -12.23 4.12
C GLU A 139 -1.76 -11.18 3.44
N VAL A 140 -0.79 -10.66 4.16
CA VAL A 140 0.22 -9.75 3.61
C VAL A 140 1.53 -10.51 3.49
N ASP A 141 2.01 -10.66 2.26
CA ASP A 141 3.33 -11.22 1.97
C ASP A 141 4.37 -10.10 1.95
N CYS A 142 5.30 -10.18 2.89
CA CYS A 142 6.40 -9.26 3.03
C CYS A 142 7.68 -9.68 2.28
N LYS A 143 7.69 -10.83 1.60
CA LYS A 143 8.88 -11.37 0.91
C LYS A 143 9.36 -10.52 -0.26
N ALA A 144 8.49 -9.69 -0.85
CA ALA A 144 8.83 -8.78 -1.94
C ALA A 144 9.50 -7.46 -1.48
N SER A 145 9.88 -7.34 -0.21
CA SER A 145 10.60 -6.16 0.31
C SER A 145 12.11 -6.24 0.11
N GLN A 146 12.77 -5.09 -0.07
CA GLN A 146 14.22 -5.02 -0.12
C GLN A 146 14.76 -5.04 1.32
N GLY A 147 15.64 -5.99 1.67
CA GLY A 147 16.22 -6.14 3.02
C GLY A 147 15.64 -7.32 3.81
N ASN A 148 15.65 -7.24 5.15
CA ASN A 148 15.29 -8.33 6.08
C ASN A 148 13.78 -8.72 6.10
N GLY A 149 13.00 -8.36 5.08
CA GLY A 149 11.54 -8.60 5.08
C GLY A 149 10.79 -7.60 5.96
N CYS A 150 9.59 -7.13 5.61
CA CYS A 150 8.66 -6.65 6.64
C CYS A 150 8.06 -7.84 7.44
N THR A 151 7.42 -7.56 8.57
CA THR A 151 6.62 -8.56 9.30
C THR A 151 5.17 -8.11 9.36
N SER A 152 4.23 -9.01 9.09
CA SER A 152 2.80 -8.80 9.35
C SER A 152 2.29 -9.84 10.33
N ALA A 153 1.19 -9.54 11.01
CA ALA A 153 0.42 -10.59 11.67
C ALA A 153 0.05 -11.69 10.63
N PRO A 154 -0.07 -12.97 11.05
CA PRO A 154 -0.48 -14.05 10.16
C PRO A 154 -1.86 -13.79 9.54
N GLY A 155 -2.14 -14.44 8.41
CA GLY A 155 -3.34 -14.24 7.61
C GLY A 155 -4.64 -14.24 8.43
N VAL A 156 -5.51 -13.26 8.14
CA VAL A 156 -6.81 -13.11 8.80
C VAL A 156 -7.84 -13.87 7.98
N ILE A 157 -8.46 -14.88 8.58
CA ILE A 157 -9.57 -15.61 7.96
C ILE A 157 -10.85 -14.82 8.20
N GLY A 158 -11.57 -14.51 7.13
CA GLY A 158 -12.80 -13.75 7.18
C GLY A 158 -14.02 -14.67 7.27
N PRO A 159 -15.17 -14.15 7.72
CA PRO A 159 -16.41 -14.90 7.68
C PRO A 159 -16.82 -15.22 6.23
N LYS A 160 -17.75 -16.17 6.07
CA LYS A 160 -18.36 -16.49 4.76
C LYS A 160 -18.85 -15.21 4.10
N VAL A 161 -18.48 -14.98 2.84
CA VAL A 161 -19.00 -13.86 2.05
C VAL A 161 -20.29 -14.32 1.41
N PHE A 162 -21.39 -13.68 1.77
CA PHE A 162 -22.72 -14.05 1.29
C PHE A 162 -23.36 -12.90 0.51
N TRP A 163 -24.08 -13.24 -0.56
CA TRP A 163 -25.00 -12.31 -1.20
C TRP A 163 -26.41 -12.75 -0.83
N GLY A 164 -26.96 -12.10 0.19
CA GLY A 164 -28.21 -12.50 0.82
C GLY A 164 -29.39 -11.65 0.48
N ILE A 165 -30.54 -12.03 1.06
CA ILE A 165 -31.78 -11.24 1.05
C ILE A 165 -31.52 -9.81 1.56
N TRP A 166 -30.53 -9.64 2.44
CA TRP A 166 -30.13 -8.37 3.04
C TRP A 166 -29.03 -7.60 2.27
N GLY A 167 -28.62 -8.07 1.09
CA GLY A 167 -27.65 -7.39 0.23
C GLY A 167 -26.20 -7.91 0.31
N ALA A 168 -25.27 -7.08 -0.17
CA ALA A 168 -23.85 -7.39 -0.32
C ALA A 168 -23.10 -7.43 1.03
N THR A 169 -22.44 -8.55 1.35
CA THR A 169 -21.50 -8.60 2.48
C THR A 169 -20.18 -7.93 2.11
N THR A 170 -19.69 -7.05 2.99
CA THR A 170 -18.35 -6.46 2.90
C THR A 170 -17.49 -7.00 4.02
N ASN A 171 -16.34 -7.57 3.68
CA ASN A 171 -15.34 -8.04 4.63
C ASN A 171 -14.09 -7.17 4.53
N THR A 172 -13.64 -6.65 5.68
CA THR A 172 -12.40 -5.87 5.79
C THR A 172 -11.40 -6.65 6.62
N TYR A 173 -10.19 -6.79 6.08
CA TYR A 173 -9.06 -7.46 6.72
C TYR A 173 -7.99 -6.41 6.96
N THR A 174 -7.74 -6.06 8.23
CA THR A 174 -6.72 -5.07 8.59
C THR A 174 -5.50 -5.78 9.17
N PHE A 175 -4.34 -5.50 8.59
CA PHE A 175 -3.05 -6.04 8.98
C PHE A 175 -2.18 -4.92 9.54
N LYS A 176 -1.58 -5.17 10.69
CA LYS A 176 -0.46 -4.36 11.17
C LYS A 176 0.82 -4.93 10.57
N VAL A 177 1.49 -4.12 9.77
CA VAL A 177 2.74 -4.47 9.11
C VAL A 177 3.85 -3.60 9.68
N THR A 178 5.01 -4.18 9.97
CA THR A 178 6.12 -3.50 10.65
C THR A 178 7.42 -3.69 9.88
N SER A 179 8.17 -2.61 9.70
CA SER A 179 9.54 -2.65 9.19
C SER A 179 10.52 -3.02 10.31
N PRO A 180 11.36 -4.05 10.16
CA PRO A 180 12.39 -4.38 11.14
C PRO A 180 13.59 -3.42 11.03
N GLY A 181 14.56 -3.61 11.94
CA GLY A 181 15.88 -2.96 11.90
C GLY A 181 15.84 -1.45 12.12
N ASP A 182 16.99 -0.79 12.19
CA ASP A 182 17.12 0.66 12.39
C ASP A 182 17.69 1.38 11.17
N ALA A 183 17.50 0.84 9.97
CA ALA A 183 17.99 1.42 8.73
C ALA A 183 16.91 2.19 7.95
N LEU A 184 17.32 2.78 6.82
CA LEU A 184 16.44 3.17 5.72
C LEU A 184 16.10 1.92 4.90
N VAL A 185 14.84 1.51 4.87
CA VAL A 185 14.44 0.25 4.21
C VAL A 185 13.20 0.46 3.33
N GLY A 186 13.25 -0.07 2.11
CA GLY A 186 12.15 -0.09 1.16
C GLY A 186 11.36 -1.40 1.18
N HIS A 187 10.05 -1.31 1.16
CA HIS A 187 9.11 -2.43 1.21
C HIS A 187 8.09 -2.35 0.07
N ALA A 188 7.71 -3.51 -0.45
CA ALA A 188 6.64 -3.66 -1.42
C ALA A 188 5.74 -4.84 -1.01
N PRO A 189 5.00 -4.73 0.11
CA PRO A 189 4.18 -5.84 0.59
C PRO A 189 3.06 -6.16 -0.39
N GLN A 190 2.76 -7.44 -0.57
CA GLN A 190 1.71 -7.92 -1.46
C GLN A 190 0.54 -8.48 -0.65
N THR A 191 -0.67 -8.01 -0.90
CA THR A 191 -1.85 -8.55 -0.22
C THR A 191 -2.41 -9.72 -1.03
N LYS A 192 -2.23 -10.94 -0.55
CA LYS A 192 -2.75 -12.15 -1.17
C LYS A 192 -4.12 -12.47 -0.58
N VAL A 193 -5.04 -12.86 -1.45
CA VAL A 193 -6.38 -13.30 -1.08
C VAL A 193 -6.55 -14.74 -1.54
N THR A 194 -7.07 -15.56 -0.64
CA THR A 194 -7.45 -16.94 -0.92
C THR A 194 -8.96 -17.08 -0.86
N VAL A 195 -9.56 -17.57 -1.94
CA VAL A 195 -10.99 -17.87 -2.07
C VAL A 195 -11.22 -19.37 -1.98
N SER A 196 -12.25 -19.77 -1.26
CA SER A 196 -12.66 -21.17 -1.12
C SER A 196 -14.19 -21.30 -1.16
N HIS A 197 -14.67 -22.49 -1.49
CA HIS A 197 -16.09 -22.79 -1.55
C HIS A 197 -16.35 -24.27 -1.19
N PRO A 198 -17.38 -24.62 -0.39
CA PRO A 198 -17.63 -25.99 0.05
C PRO A 198 -17.82 -27.02 -1.07
N SER A 199 -18.29 -26.61 -2.25
CA SER A 199 -18.42 -27.52 -3.41
C SER A 199 -17.09 -27.85 -4.07
N SER A 200 -16.00 -27.14 -3.75
CA SER A 200 -14.69 -27.26 -4.38
C SER A 200 -13.64 -27.64 -3.34
N PRO A 201 -12.91 -28.77 -3.53
CA PRO A 201 -11.74 -29.06 -2.70
C PRO A 201 -10.58 -28.10 -2.99
N GLU A 202 -10.55 -27.49 -4.17
CA GLU A 202 -9.52 -26.55 -4.58
C GLU A 202 -9.83 -25.12 -4.09
N LYS A 203 -8.77 -24.40 -3.73
CA LYS A 203 -8.79 -22.98 -3.42
C LYS A 203 -8.16 -22.20 -4.56
N ALA A 204 -8.61 -20.97 -4.76
CA ALA A 204 -8.00 -20.07 -5.71
C ALA A 204 -7.36 -18.89 -5.00
N HIS A 205 -6.30 -18.34 -5.60
CA HIS A 205 -5.50 -17.27 -5.02
C HIS A 205 -5.40 -16.12 -6.00
N PHE A 206 -5.36 -14.90 -5.48
CA PHE A 206 -5.02 -13.71 -6.26
C PHE A 206 -4.29 -12.71 -5.39
N THR A 207 -3.51 -11.83 -6.03
CA THR A 207 -2.90 -10.68 -5.35
C THR A 207 -3.74 -9.45 -5.66
N LEU A 208 -4.06 -8.67 -4.63
CA LEU A 208 -4.70 -7.37 -4.82
C LEU A 208 -3.75 -6.41 -5.56
N GLY A 209 -4.32 -5.38 -6.17
CA GLY A 209 -3.54 -4.39 -6.94
C GLY A 209 -2.36 -3.82 -6.14
N ASN A 210 -1.31 -3.44 -6.89
CA ASN A 210 -0.11 -2.85 -6.31
C ASN A 210 -0.48 -1.57 -5.55
N ILE A 211 0.01 -1.48 -4.32
CA ILE A 211 0.06 -0.23 -3.56
C ILE A 211 1.39 0.47 -3.84
N ALA A 212 1.47 1.75 -3.52
CA ALA A 212 2.74 2.47 -3.61
C ALA A 212 3.80 1.80 -2.72
N PRO A 213 5.06 1.70 -3.18
CA PRO A 213 6.16 1.25 -2.33
C PRO A 213 6.23 2.03 -1.03
N VAL A 214 6.66 1.39 0.05
CA VAL A 214 6.78 1.97 1.39
C VAL A 214 8.25 2.12 1.72
N ARG A 215 8.70 3.30 2.12
CA ARG A 215 10.02 3.50 2.74
C ARG A 215 9.80 3.72 4.22
N CYS A 216 10.48 2.95 5.06
CA CYS A 216 10.52 3.18 6.49
C CYS A 216 11.90 3.68 6.88
N ASP A 217 11.89 4.84 7.53
CA ASP A 217 13.05 5.60 7.92
C ASP A 217 13.30 5.39 9.41
N SER A 218 14.21 4.48 9.75
CA SER A 218 14.54 4.17 11.14
C SER A 218 15.97 4.53 11.53
N ALA A 219 16.74 5.11 10.59
CA ALA A 219 18.14 5.45 10.79
C ALA A 219 18.32 6.60 11.79
N LYS A 220 19.25 6.40 12.73
CA LYS A 220 19.54 7.34 13.83
C LYS A 220 19.97 8.73 13.33
N ASN A 221 20.51 8.80 12.11
CA ASN A 221 20.93 10.05 11.46
C ASN A 221 19.78 10.87 10.85
N ILE A 222 18.52 10.40 10.93
CA ILE A 222 17.33 11.11 10.41
C ILE A 222 16.74 12.09 11.47
N GLY A 223 17.41 12.23 12.62
CA GLY A 223 17.07 13.16 13.69
C GLY A 223 16.11 12.59 14.75
N ASN A 224 15.71 13.42 15.71
CA ASN A 224 14.93 13.04 16.90
C ASN A 224 13.46 12.68 16.64
N ILE A 225 13.07 12.44 15.39
CA ILE A 225 11.68 12.28 14.98
C ILE A 225 11.22 10.81 15.05
N GLY A 226 12.14 9.92 15.43
CA GLY A 226 11.89 8.49 15.54
C GLY A 226 11.68 7.80 14.20
N ARG A 227 11.24 6.55 14.29
CA ARG A 227 10.98 5.67 13.15
C ARG A 227 9.69 6.11 12.46
N GLY A 228 9.64 6.12 11.13
CA GLY A 228 8.41 6.49 10.41
C GLY A 228 8.41 5.97 8.99
N CYS A 229 7.24 5.78 8.39
CA CYS A 229 7.12 5.32 7.01
C CYS A 229 6.40 6.32 6.11
N VAL A 230 6.80 6.35 4.84
CA VAL A 230 6.26 7.21 3.76
C VAL A 230 6.18 6.43 2.44
N HIS A 231 5.39 6.92 1.50
CA HIS A 231 5.49 6.52 0.09
C HIS A 231 6.54 7.40 -0.60
N PRO A 232 7.77 6.92 -0.84
CA PRO A 232 8.91 7.77 -1.21
C PRO A 232 8.75 8.36 -2.62
N LEU A 233 8.02 7.68 -3.52
CA LEU A 233 7.77 8.13 -4.89
C LEU A 233 6.72 9.25 -4.98
N VAL A 234 5.97 9.51 -3.90
CA VAL A 234 5.03 10.62 -3.86
C VAL A 234 5.77 11.88 -3.43
N LYS A 235 5.82 12.86 -4.33
CA LYS A 235 6.40 14.19 -4.10
C LYS A 235 5.47 15.01 -3.20
N PRO A 236 5.82 15.25 -1.92
CA PRO A 236 4.97 16.02 -1.04
C PRO A 236 4.95 17.49 -1.48
N VAL A 237 3.84 18.18 -1.22
CA VAL A 237 3.65 19.60 -1.57
C VAL A 237 3.78 20.45 -0.32
N TYR A 238 4.81 21.29 -0.27
CA TYR A 238 4.98 22.33 0.74
C TYR A 238 4.10 23.53 0.40
N ARG A 239 3.18 23.90 1.28
CA ARG A 239 2.21 24.97 1.03
C ARG A 239 2.50 26.21 1.85
N LEU A 240 2.48 27.36 1.20
CA LEU A 240 2.53 28.69 1.83
C LEU A 240 1.37 29.54 1.30
N SER A 241 0.79 30.38 2.15
CA SER A 241 -0.31 31.29 1.76
C SER A 241 0.17 32.73 1.82
N LYS A 242 -0.20 33.52 0.79
CA LYS A 242 0.00 34.97 0.80
C LYS A 242 -0.95 35.71 1.77
N GLY A 243 -2.02 35.05 2.20
CA GLY A 243 -2.88 35.50 3.29
C GLY A 243 -2.27 35.34 4.69
N ASP A 244 -1.26 34.49 4.85
CA ASP A 244 -0.58 34.27 6.13
C ASP A 244 0.49 35.33 6.38
N LYS A 245 0.15 36.31 7.23
CA LYS A 245 1.04 37.43 7.61
C LYS A 245 2.38 36.97 8.20
N ALA A 246 2.49 35.75 8.72
CA ALA A 246 3.74 35.27 9.30
C ALA A 246 4.78 34.85 8.25
N VAL A 247 4.38 34.70 6.98
CA VAL A 247 5.24 34.23 5.87
C VAL A 247 4.92 34.91 4.53
N LYS A 248 4.10 35.97 4.53
CA LYS A 248 3.54 36.59 3.33
C LYS A 248 4.60 37.00 2.31
N GLY A 249 5.61 37.77 2.73
CA GLY A 249 6.67 38.25 1.85
C GLY A 249 7.52 37.12 1.28
N VAL A 250 7.70 36.02 2.03
CA VAL A 250 8.38 34.82 1.53
C VAL A 250 7.51 34.10 0.49
N ALA A 251 6.21 33.95 0.75
CA ALA A 251 5.27 33.36 -0.20
C ALA A 251 5.18 34.16 -1.51
N GLU A 252 5.14 35.50 -1.42
CA GLU A 252 5.16 36.41 -2.58
C GLU A 252 6.48 36.30 -3.36
N HIS A 253 7.64 36.23 -2.68
CA HIS A 253 8.92 36.03 -3.35
C HIS A 253 8.98 34.68 -4.09
N ILE A 254 8.55 33.59 -3.46
CA ILE A 254 8.56 32.27 -4.09
C ILE A 254 7.65 32.25 -5.33
N GLU A 255 6.44 32.81 -5.25
CA GLU A 255 5.53 32.90 -6.39
C GLU A 255 6.14 33.73 -7.53
N ASP A 256 6.76 34.88 -7.21
CA ASP A 256 7.43 35.73 -8.18
C ASP A 256 8.60 35.01 -8.86
N ALA A 257 9.42 34.30 -8.09
CA ALA A 257 10.53 33.50 -8.59
C ALA A 257 10.04 32.35 -9.49
N GLN A 258 8.98 31.63 -9.09
CA GLN A 258 8.38 30.57 -9.90
C GLN A 258 7.85 31.07 -11.25
N HIS A 259 7.46 32.34 -11.34
CA HIS A 259 6.99 32.95 -12.59
C HIS A 259 8.11 33.57 -13.45
N LYS A 260 9.16 34.11 -12.83
CA LYS A 260 10.19 34.91 -13.53
C LYS A 260 11.46 34.16 -13.86
N LEU A 261 11.82 33.14 -13.08
CA LEU A 261 13.00 32.33 -13.34
C LEU A 261 12.83 31.55 -14.64
N LYS A 262 13.95 31.22 -15.30
CA LYS A 262 13.93 30.50 -16.59
C LYS A 262 13.25 29.14 -16.43
N LYS A 263 13.39 28.52 -15.27
CA LYS A 263 12.67 27.32 -14.86
C LYS A 263 11.73 27.64 -13.68
N PRO A 264 10.48 27.16 -13.71
CA PRO A 264 9.53 27.30 -12.61
C PRO A 264 9.85 26.30 -11.49
N TRP A 265 11.00 26.45 -10.85
CA TRP A 265 11.50 25.55 -9.81
C TRP A 265 10.48 25.36 -8.68
N GLY A 266 10.29 24.12 -8.26
CA GLY A 266 9.34 23.72 -7.22
C GLY A 266 7.86 23.89 -7.58
N ALA A 267 7.49 24.49 -8.71
CA ALA A 267 6.08 24.73 -9.05
C ALA A 267 5.37 23.41 -9.40
N VAL A 268 4.22 23.17 -8.76
CA VAL A 268 3.42 21.95 -8.93
C VAL A 268 3.07 21.74 -10.41
N ASN A 269 3.26 20.51 -10.92
CA ASN A 269 2.94 20.11 -12.30
C ASN A 269 3.68 20.90 -13.40
N LYS A 270 4.83 21.53 -13.09
CA LYS A 270 5.66 22.22 -14.09
C LYS A 270 6.92 21.47 -14.51
N GLY A 271 7.17 20.29 -13.94
CA GLY A 271 8.28 19.41 -14.33
C GLY A 271 9.64 19.70 -13.67
N TYR A 272 9.72 20.68 -12.77
CA TYR A 272 10.96 21.08 -12.09
C TYR A 272 10.83 21.00 -10.57
N PRO A 273 10.72 19.80 -9.96
CA PRO A 273 10.64 19.70 -8.51
C PRO A 273 11.94 20.17 -7.86
N LEU A 274 11.88 20.54 -6.58
CA LEU A 274 13.09 20.76 -5.79
C LEU A 274 13.55 19.43 -5.21
N HIS A 275 14.87 19.23 -5.11
CA HIS A 275 15.46 18.09 -4.42
C HIS A 275 16.03 18.55 -3.09
N ARG A 276 15.65 17.91 -2.00
CA ARG A 276 16.10 18.27 -0.66
C ARG A 276 17.62 18.09 -0.50
N LEU A 277 18.30 19.13 -0.05
CA LEU A 277 19.73 19.13 0.29
C LEU A 277 19.92 19.41 1.78
N PRO A 278 20.28 18.42 2.62
CA PRO A 278 20.52 18.60 4.05
C PRO A 278 21.49 19.74 4.37
N ASN A 279 21.39 20.27 5.60
CA ASN A 279 22.30 21.32 6.03
C ASN A 279 23.74 20.80 6.01
N GLY A 280 24.62 21.52 5.32
CA GLY A 280 26.02 21.14 5.06
C GLY A 280 26.75 22.21 4.25
N ASP A 281 27.93 21.90 3.74
CA ASP A 281 28.77 22.84 2.99
C ASP A 281 28.06 23.40 1.75
N LEU A 282 27.41 22.55 0.95
CA LEU A 282 26.70 23.01 -0.24
C LEU A 282 25.52 23.93 0.10
N SER A 283 24.78 23.65 1.17
CA SER A 283 23.68 24.53 1.59
C SER A 283 24.18 25.89 2.09
N ARG A 284 25.38 25.94 2.70
CA ARG A 284 26.03 27.21 3.08
C ARG A 284 26.48 27.96 1.84
N ALA A 285 27.14 27.27 0.91
CA ALA A 285 27.54 27.85 -0.37
C ALA A 285 26.34 28.44 -1.12
N ASN A 286 25.21 27.72 -1.22
CA ASN A 286 23.99 28.24 -1.84
C ASN A 286 23.54 29.57 -1.21
N ARG A 287 23.54 29.66 0.13
CA ARG A 287 23.16 30.87 0.85
C ARG A 287 24.15 32.01 0.62
N ASP A 288 25.44 31.71 0.63
CA ASP A 288 26.49 32.73 0.51
C ASP A 288 26.58 33.26 -0.92
N THR A 289 26.30 32.43 -1.93
CA THR A 289 26.18 32.84 -3.33
C THR A 289 24.93 33.69 -3.57
N ALA A 290 23.76 33.29 -3.05
CA ALA A 290 22.53 34.06 -3.21
C ALA A 290 22.58 35.37 -2.42
N CYS A 291 22.87 35.28 -1.13
CA CYS A 291 22.82 36.38 -0.17
C CYS A 291 24.22 36.86 0.23
N THR A 292 24.95 37.40 -0.75
CA THR A 292 26.26 38.03 -0.53
C THR A 292 26.16 39.21 0.45
N THR A 293 27.30 39.66 0.99
CA THR A 293 27.36 40.85 1.85
C THR A 293 26.76 42.09 1.18
N ALA A 294 26.98 42.28 -0.13
CA ALA A 294 26.42 43.38 -0.89
C ALA A 294 24.88 43.31 -0.98
N VAL A 295 24.33 42.12 -1.23
CA VAL A 295 22.87 41.91 -1.28
C VAL A 295 22.25 42.10 0.11
N LYS A 296 22.84 41.52 1.16
CA LYS A 296 22.40 41.69 2.55
C LYS A 296 22.40 43.16 2.96
N ASN A 297 23.41 43.95 2.58
CA ASN A 297 23.46 45.38 2.86
C ASN A 297 22.39 46.16 2.09
N ARG A 298 22.14 45.83 0.82
CA ARG A 298 21.10 46.46 -0.01
C ARG A 298 19.69 46.26 0.56
N TYR A 299 19.44 45.11 1.20
CA TYR A 299 18.12 44.77 1.71
C TYR A 299 17.85 45.27 3.14
N LYS A 300 18.83 45.83 3.84
CA LYS A 300 18.62 46.35 5.20
C LYS A 300 17.49 47.41 5.24
N PRO A 301 16.61 47.37 6.26
CA PRO A 301 16.66 46.52 7.45
C PRO A 301 16.05 45.12 7.28
N LYS A 302 15.56 44.76 6.10
CA LYS A 302 15.01 43.44 5.80
C LYS A 302 16.12 42.39 5.63
N SER A 303 15.71 41.12 5.65
CA SER A 303 16.59 39.98 5.38
C SER A 303 16.58 39.64 3.89
N CYS A 304 17.66 39.02 3.42
CA CYS A 304 17.72 38.38 2.11
C CYS A 304 17.04 37.01 2.20
N ASP A 305 16.06 36.79 1.34
CA ASP A 305 15.46 35.48 1.08
C ASP A 305 15.89 34.99 -0.30
N GLU A 306 16.05 33.68 -0.46
CA GLU A 306 16.60 33.05 -1.67
C GLU A 306 15.68 31.95 -2.21
N TYR A 307 15.49 31.90 -3.53
CA TYR A 307 14.77 30.83 -4.20
C TYR A 307 15.43 30.44 -5.54
N PRO A 308 15.68 29.15 -5.84
CA PRO A 308 15.42 27.97 -5.01
C PRO A 308 16.12 27.99 -3.66
N PHE A 309 15.57 27.25 -2.69
CA PHE A 309 16.03 27.30 -1.31
C PHE A 309 17.51 26.92 -1.20
N ALA A 310 18.24 27.53 -0.26
CA ALA A 310 19.59 27.08 0.07
C ALA A 310 19.66 25.60 0.50
N GLY A 311 18.55 25.08 1.05
CA GLY A 311 18.37 23.67 1.41
C GLY A 311 17.85 22.77 0.29
N SER A 312 18.03 23.14 -0.99
CA SER A 312 17.79 22.30 -2.16
C SER A 312 19.00 22.22 -3.10
N TYR A 313 19.06 21.18 -3.93
CA TYR A 313 20.14 21.00 -4.92
C TYR A 313 20.04 21.98 -6.10
N GLU A 314 18.92 22.68 -6.25
CA GLU A 314 18.71 23.73 -7.26
C GLU A 314 19.17 25.12 -6.79
N GLY A 315 19.79 25.21 -5.60
CA GLY A 315 20.23 26.46 -5.00
C GLY A 315 21.38 27.15 -5.74
N ALA A 316 21.65 28.40 -5.36
CA ALA A 316 22.44 29.35 -6.14
C ALA A 316 23.92 28.99 -6.38
N ALA A 317 24.55 28.12 -5.57
CA ALA A 317 25.96 27.78 -5.77
C ALA A 317 26.19 26.86 -6.97
N VAL A 318 25.15 26.13 -7.40
CA VAL A 318 25.21 25.15 -8.50
C VAL A 318 24.24 25.49 -9.64
N ASN A 319 23.42 26.53 -9.47
CA ASN A 319 22.42 26.97 -10.42
C ASN A 319 22.42 28.50 -10.53
N PRO A 320 22.73 29.09 -11.71
CA PRO A 320 22.66 30.53 -11.91
C PRO A 320 21.23 31.07 -12.06
N ASP A 321 20.22 30.20 -12.17
CA ASP A 321 18.80 30.56 -12.28
C ASP A 321 18.15 30.59 -10.89
N TYR A 322 18.43 31.66 -10.14
CA TYR A 322 17.92 31.90 -8.79
C TYR A 322 17.46 33.36 -8.63
N SER A 323 16.64 33.59 -7.61
CA SER A 323 16.10 34.89 -7.23
C SER A 323 16.43 35.18 -5.77
N THR A 324 16.57 36.47 -5.46
CA THR A 324 16.64 36.96 -4.08
C THR A 324 15.68 38.12 -3.89
N ALA A 325 15.07 38.22 -2.71
CA ALA A 325 14.19 39.34 -2.37
C ALA A 325 14.37 39.82 -0.92
N PRO A 326 14.10 41.11 -0.64
CA PRO A 326 14.06 41.63 0.71
C PRO A 326 12.74 41.27 1.42
N VAL A 327 12.79 40.41 2.43
CA VAL A 327 11.62 40.03 3.26
C VAL A 327 11.87 40.35 4.73
N PRO A 328 10.83 40.62 5.54
CA PRO A 328 11.00 40.81 6.99
C PRO A 328 11.72 39.62 7.64
N LEU A 329 12.70 39.92 8.52
CA LEU A 329 13.52 38.89 9.17
C LEU A 329 12.67 37.88 9.96
N SER A 330 11.58 38.35 10.58
CA SER A 330 10.64 37.50 11.31
C SER A 330 9.97 36.48 10.39
N GLU A 331 9.60 36.88 9.17
CA GLU A 331 8.94 36.00 8.19
C GLU A 331 9.91 34.94 7.67
N ASN A 332 11.12 35.34 7.26
CA ASN A 332 12.15 34.43 6.77
C ASN A 332 12.54 33.36 7.81
N ARG A 333 12.77 33.79 9.06
CA ARG A 333 13.05 32.86 10.18
C ARG A 333 11.89 31.92 10.46
N THR A 334 10.67 32.44 10.35
CA THR A 334 9.45 31.68 10.61
C THR A 334 9.24 30.61 9.54
N GLU A 335 9.40 30.96 8.27
CA GLU A 335 9.31 30.03 7.14
C GLU A 335 10.31 28.88 7.27
N GLY A 336 11.58 29.20 7.52
CA GLY A 336 12.63 28.17 7.60
C GLY A 336 12.54 27.28 8.83
N GLY A 337 11.84 27.72 9.88
CA GLY A 337 11.76 27.04 11.16
C GLY A 337 10.76 25.87 11.21
N PHE A 338 10.62 25.27 12.40
CA PHE A 338 9.67 24.19 12.69
C PHE A 338 8.20 24.63 12.71
N LYS A 339 7.88 25.88 12.37
CA LYS A 339 6.50 26.30 12.15
C LYS A 339 6.03 25.99 10.72
N TYR A 340 6.91 26.10 9.73
CA TYR A 340 6.60 25.83 8.31
C TYR A 340 7.55 24.79 7.72
N ARG A 341 8.60 25.18 6.99
CA ARG A 341 9.41 24.26 6.17
C ARG A 341 10.09 23.17 6.99
N GLY A 342 10.60 23.49 8.17
CA GLY A 342 11.18 22.51 9.08
C GLY A 342 10.17 21.43 9.49
N LYS A 343 8.92 21.82 9.76
CA LYS A 343 7.83 20.88 10.06
C LYS A 343 7.39 20.10 8.83
N PHE A 344 7.31 20.74 7.66
CA PHE A 344 7.00 20.06 6.40
C PHE A 344 7.99 18.94 6.10
N ILE A 345 9.29 19.25 6.13
CA ILE A 345 10.38 18.29 5.90
C ILE A 345 10.27 17.12 6.89
N MET A 346 10.06 17.45 8.17
CA MET A 346 9.93 16.46 9.23
C MET A 346 8.71 15.56 9.05
N GLN A 347 7.53 16.14 8.87
CA GLN A 347 6.27 15.40 8.83
C GLN A 347 6.12 14.58 7.55
N ASN A 348 6.70 15.04 6.42
CA ASN A 348 6.71 14.29 5.16
C ASN A 348 7.94 13.40 5.01
N ARG A 349 8.83 13.40 6.01
CA ARG A 349 10.13 12.71 6.00
C ARG A 349 10.87 12.94 4.67
N VAL A 350 11.03 14.20 4.30
CA VAL A 350 11.75 14.60 3.08
C VAL A 350 13.24 14.47 3.38
N LEU A 351 13.86 13.41 2.88
CA LEU A 351 15.28 13.11 3.09
C LEU A 351 16.15 13.70 1.98
N ASP A 352 17.46 13.53 2.10
CA ASP A 352 18.39 13.90 1.03
C ASP A 352 17.94 13.34 -0.33
N TYR A 353 18.00 14.19 -1.36
CA TYR A 353 17.51 13.94 -2.72
C TYR A 353 16.00 13.69 -2.89
N ASP A 354 15.19 13.64 -1.82
CA ASP A 354 13.74 13.52 -1.99
C ASP A 354 13.22 14.74 -2.77
N GLU A 355 12.44 14.47 -3.80
CA GLU A 355 11.73 15.48 -4.59
C GLU A 355 10.53 16.02 -3.82
N PHE A 356 10.31 17.33 -3.88
CA PHE A 356 9.13 17.99 -3.33
C PHE A 356 8.72 19.21 -4.16
N TRP A 357 7.45 19.58 -4.02
CA TRP A 357 6.88 20.78 -4.64
C TRP A 357 6.68 21.89 -3.62
N VAL A 358 6.57 23.13 -4.11
CA VAL A 358 6.17 24.31 -3.35
C VAL A 358 4.96 24.93 -4.04
N GLU A 359 3.86 25.03 -3.32
CA GLU A 359 2.60 25.61 -3.79
C GLU A 359 2.28 26.87 -2.99
N ILE A 360 2.08 27.97 -3.71
CA ILE A 360 1.66 29.23 -3.13
C ILE A 360 0.14 29.38 -3.31
N THR A 361 -0.58 29.50 -2.19
CA THR A 361 -2.02 29.74 -2.18
C THR A 361 -2.33 31.21 -1.92
N LYS A 362 -3.57 31.60 -2.23
CA LYS A 362 -4.07 32.93 -1.89
C LYS A 362 -4.13 33.16 -0.39
#